data_AF-A0A5B9D9L9-F1
#
_entry.id   AF-A0A5B9D9L9-F1
#
_cell.length_a   1.000
_cell.length_b   1.000
_cell.length_c   1.000
_cell.angle_alpha   90.00
_cell.angle_beta   90.00
_cell.angle_gamma   90.00
#
_symmetry.space_group_name_H-M   'P 1'
#
loop_
_entity.id
_entity.type
_entity.pdbx_description
1 polymer ?
#
loop_
_entity_poly.entity_id
_entity_poly.type
_entity_poly.pdbx_seq_one_letter_code
_entity_poly.pdbx_strand_id
1 'polypeptide(L)'
;MKNFNYTRKYFKDIHAFFWCEICQEILSVPIDRNIIAEKLDTGLYVHLYYHTNPLYDPEDPEDKSNIPHTSLIYIDNNHDVRGVRSFFGTEMSSDEIKKGSRIPIVIKEIPKMVLQLGMLTQDEFNILKLCDGNNSVENVAEIEKKTLKSIEKLIFKLKKKRLINIITRA
;
A
#
# COMPACT_ATOMS: atom_id res chain seq x y z
N MET A 1 13.04 -1.48 13.04
CA MET A 1 13.48 -0.92 11.75
C MET A 1 12.27 -0.86 10.81
N LYS A 2 11.66 0.31 10.58
CA LYS A 2 10.41 0.43 9.79
C LYS A 2 10.60 0.69 8.29
N ASN A 3 11.84 0.89 7.84
CA ASN A 3 12.15 1.31 6.46
C ASN A 3 12.93 0.25 5.67
N PHE A 4 12.72 -1.03 5.95
CA PHE A 4 13.41 -2.09 5.22
C PHE A 4 12.55 -2.57 4.04
N ASN A 5 12.37 -1.69 3.05
CA ASN A 5 11.69 -2.01 1.80
C ASN A 5 12.69 -1.80 0.66
N TYR A 6 13.07 -2.87 -0.02
CA TYR A 6 13.92 -2.77 -1.20
C TYR A 6 13.62 -3.89 -2.19
N THR A 7 14.12 -3.72 -3.41
CA THR A 7 13.84 -4.65 -4.50
C THR A 7 15.13 -5.11 -5.14
N ARG A 8 15.24 -6.42 -5.39
CA ARG A 8 16.23 -6.97 -6.34
C ARG A 8 15.53 -7.27 -7.64
N LYS A 9 16.10 -6.80 -8.75
CA LYS A 9 15.50 -6.93 -10.08
C LYS A 9 16.27 -8.01 -10.84
N TYR A 10 15.55 -9.01 -11.33
CA TYR A 10 16.09 -10.04 -12.20
C TYR A 10 15.47 -9.89 -13.60
N PHE A 11 15.84 -10.79 -14.50
CA PHE A 11 15.38 -10.74 -15.88
C PHE A 11 13.85 -10.95 -15.97
N LYS A 12 13.30 -11.97 -15.30
CA LYS A 12 11.87 -12.33 -15.38
C LYS A 12 11.02 -11.80 -14.22
N ASP A 13 11.61 -11.65 -13.05
CA ASP A 13 10.91 -11.26 -11.82
C ASP A 13 11.64 -10.14 -11.08
N ILE A 14 10.96 -9.60 -10.08
CA ILE A 14 11.59 -8.90 -8.98
C ILE A 14 11.46 -9.73 -7.71
N HIS A 15 12.41 -9.59 -6.80
CA HIS A 15 12.22 -10.00 -5.41
C HIS A 15 11.95 -8.76 -4.58
N ALA A 16 10.72 -8.65 -4.07
CA ALA A 16 10.32 -7.66 -3.11
C ALA A 16 10.76 -8.10 -1.71
N PHE A 17 11.67 -7.34 -1.09
CA PHE A 17 12.05 -7.54 0.31
C PHE A 17 11.36 -6.49 1.17
N PHE A 18 10.67 -6.95 2.20
CA PHE A 18 9.94 -6.07 3.11
C PHE A 18 9.89 -6.62 4.52
N TRP A 19 9.71 -5.73 5.49
CA TRP A 19 9.42 -6.09 6.87
C TRP A 19 7.92 -6.35 7.07
N CYS A 20 7.56 -7.54 7.54
CA CYS A 20 6.19 -7.81 7.98
C CYS A 20 6.07 -7.49 9.48
N GLU A 21 5.23 -6.51 9.84
CA GLU A 21 5.04 -6.13 11.25
C GLU A 21 4.39 -7.23 12.10
N ILE A 22 3.67 -8.18 11.47
CA ILE A 22 3.03 -9.32 12.14
C ILE A 22 4.03 -10.45 12.38
N CYS A 23 4.78 -10.87 11.34
CA CYS A 23 5.81 -11.90 11.50
C CYS A 23 7.03 -11.40 12.29
N GLN A 24 7.24 -10.09 12.36
CA GLN A 24 8.48 -9.47 12.84
C GLN A 24 9.73 -10.00 12.13
N GLU A 25 9.61 -10.21 10.82
CA GLU A 25 10.70 -10.71 9.98
C GLU A 25 10.75 -10.00 8.62
N ILE A 26 11.90 -10.14 7.95
CA ILE A 26 12.08 -9.72 6.57
C ILE A 26 11.64 -10.87 5.67
N LEU A 27 10.63 -10.62 4.86
CA LEU A 27 10.13 -11.57 3.87
C LEU A 27 10.64 -11.21 2.47
N SER A 28 10.77 -12.22 1.62
CA SER A 28 11.12 -12.07 0.20
C SER A 28 10.05 -12.73 -0.65
N VAL A 29 9.48 -11.95 -1.58
CA VAL A 29 8.43 -12.42 -2.48
C VAL A 29 8.87 -12.21 -3.93
N PRO A 30 9.01 -13.29 -4.72
CA PRO A 30 9.22 -13.17 -6.16
C PRO A 30 7.92 -12.73 -6.85
N ILE A 31 8.00 -11.71 -7.71
CA ILE A 31 6.86 -11.14 -8.43
C ILE A 31 7.23 -11.03 -9.91
N ASP A 32 6.45 -11.67 -10.78
CA ASP A 32 6.66 -11.67 -12.23
C ASP A 32 6.55 -10.24 -12.79
N ARG A 33 7.56 -9.82 -13.55
CA ARG A 33 7.61 -8.48 -14.16
C ARG A 33 6.53 -8.30 -15.22
N ASN A 34 6.05 -9.35 -15.86
CA ASN A 34 4.93 -9.28 -16.79
C ASN A 34 3.63 -8.95 -16.07
N ILE A 35 3.38 -9.58 -14.91
CA ILE A 35 2.21 -9.26 -14.08
C ILE A 35 2.28 -7.80 -13.62
N ILE A 36 3.47 -7.34 -13.23
CA ILE A 36 3.69 -5.93 -12.92
C ILE A 36 3.37 -5.12 -14.17
N ALA A 37 4.03 -5.29 -15.31
CA ALA A 37 3.77 -4.50 -16.51
C ALA A 37 2.30 -4.48 -16.98
N GLU A 38 1.56 -5.57 -16.82
CA GLU A 38 0.14 -5.67 -17.17
C GLU A 38 -0.78 -4.93 -16.18
N LYS A 39 -0.49 -5.02 -14.88
CA LYS A 39 -1.36 -4.51 -13.79
C LYS A 39 -0.89 -3.18 -13.21
N LEU A 40 0.37 -2.85 -13.42
CA LEU A 40 0.96 -1.54 -13.31
C LEU A 40 0.22 -0.71 -14.34
N ASP A 41 -0.87 -0.12 -13.85
CA ASP A 41 -1.61 0.89 -14.58
C ASP A 41 -0.69 2.11 -14.79
N THR A 42 -1.25 3.30 -14.93
CA THR A 42 -0.42 4.48 -15.12
C THR A 42 0.45 4.88 -13.91
N GLY A 43 0.60 4.11 -12.83
CA GLY A 43 1.39 4.60 -11.69
C GLY A 43 1.86 3.62 -10.60
N LEU A 44 0.97 2.74 -10.12
CA LEU A 44 1.28 1.89 -8.97
C LEU A 44 0.52 0.57 -9.05
N TYR A 45 1.22 -0.53 -8.81
CA TYR A 45 0.66 -1.88 -8.70
C TYR A 45 0.66 -2.31 -7.23
N VAL A 46 -0.45 -2.91 -6.79
CA VAL A 46 -0.58 -3.48 -5.44
C VAL A 46 -0.59 -5.00 -5.54
N HIS A 47 0.44 -5.63 -4.98
CA HIS A 47 0.54 -7.08 -4.89
C HIS A 47 0.05 -7.57 -3.52
N LEU A 48 -0.86 -8.54 -3.52
CA LEU A 48 -1.36 -9.20 -2.31
C LEU A 48 -0.51 -10.43 -2.04
N TYR A 49 0.12 -10.50 -0.86
CA TYR A 49 0.91 -11.64 -0.43
C TYR A 49 0.35 -12.27 0.85
N TYR A 50 -0.19 -13.47 0.71
CA TYR A 50 -0.76 -14.27 1.81
C TYR A 50 0.30 -15.16 2.43
N HIS A 51 0.48 -15.08 3.74
CA HIS A 51 1.47 -15.87 4.46
C HIS A 51 1.10 -16.03 5.95
N THR A 52 1.89 -16.81 6.67
CA THR A 52 1.74 -17.08 8.11
C THR A 52 3.07 -16.82 8.81
N ASN A 53 3.02 -16.42 10.08
CA ASN A 53 4.21 -16.41 10.93
C ASN A 53 4.48 -17.84 11.42
N PRO A 54 5.59 -18.50 11.03
CA PRO A 54 5.88 -19.86 11.49
C PRO A 54 6.41 -19.92 12.93
N LEU A 55 6.75 -18.78 13.54
CA LEU A 55 7.38 -18.69 14.85
C LEU A 55 6.36 -18.79 15.99
N TYR A 56 5.76 -19.97 16.14
CA TYR A 56 4.82 -20.27 17.22
C TYR A 56 5.45 -20.15 18.61
N ASP A 57 4.86 -19.31 19.47
CA ASP A 57 5.18 -19.23 20.88
C ASP A 57 4.09 -19.93 21.73
N PRO A 58 4.36 -21.13 22.28
CA PRO A 58 3.39 -21.85 23.10
C PRO A 58 3.16 -21.22 24.49
N GLU A 59 4.02 -20.30 24.94
CA GLU A 59 3.91 -19.65 26.25
C GLU A 59 3.08 -18.36 26.19
N ASP A 60 2.84 -17.80 25.00
CA ASP A 60 1.99 -16.63 24.80
C ASP A 60 0.54 -17.05 24.49
N PRO A 61 -0.42 -16.85 25.43
CA PRO A 61 -1.82 -17.19 25.21
C PRO A 61 -2.50 -16.30 24.16
N GLU A 62 -1.88 -15.19 23.76
CA GLU A 62 -2.33 -14.32 22.67
C GLU A 62 -1.54 -14.55 21.37
N ASP A 63 -0.70 -15.60 21.29
CA ASP A 63 0.08 -15.93 20.09
C ASP A 63 -0.83 -16.07 18.87
N LYS A 64 -0.51 -15.29 17.84
CA LYS A 64 -1.19 -15.28 16.54
C LYS A 64 -0.36 -15.94 15.45
N SER A 65 0.64 -16.72 15.83
CA SER A 65 1.45 -17.46 14.88
C SER A 65 0.60 -18.53 14.19
N ASN A 66 1.00 -18.90 12.98
CA ASN A 66 0.22 -19.74 12.07
C ASN A 66 -1.16 -19.19 11.64
N ILE A 67 -1.60 -18.02 12.15
CA ILE A 67 -2.79 -17.34 11.63
C ILE A 67 -2.44 -16.67 10.29
N PRO A 68 -3.17 -16.98 9.21
CA PRO A 68 -2.96 -16.33 7.92
C PRO A 68 -3.18 -14.83 7.97
N HIS A 69 -2.26 -14.09 7.35
CA HIS A 69 -2.34 -12.65 7.19
C HIS A 69 -1.83 -12.23 5.82
N THR A 70 -2.16 -11.01 5.44
CA THR A 70 -1.92 -10.47 4.11
C THR A 70 -0.99 -9.28 4.20
N SER A 71 -0.02 -9.21 3.29
CA SER A 71 0.76 -8.00 3.02
C SER A 71 0.34 -7.39 1.69
N LEU A 72 -0.05 -6.11 1.71
CA LEU A 72 -0.17 -5.26 0.52
C LEU A 72 1.20 -4.67 0.20
N ILE A 73 1.75 -5.01 -0.96
CA ILE A 73 3.05 -4.53 -1.42
C ILE A 73 2.82 -3.54 -2.57
N TYR A 74 3.17 -2.27 -2.34
CA TYR A 74 2.96 -1.19 -3.29
C TYR A 74 4.21 -1.03 -4.17
N ILE A 75 4.10 -1.26 -5.48
CA ILE A 75 5.22 -1.32 -6.43
C ILE A 75 5.05 -0.21 -7.48
N ASP A 76 6.09 0.62 -7.67
CA ASP A 76 6.06 1.71 -8.64
C ASP A 76 6.47 1.29 -10.06
N ASN A 77 6.43 2.24 -10.98
CA ASN A 77 6.79 2.02 -12.39
C ASN A 77 8.25 1.58 -12.60
N ASN A 78 9.15 1.89 -11.66
CA ASN A 78 10.53 1.43 -11.70
C ASN A 78 10.67 0.00 -11.16
N HIS A 79 9.56 -0.64 -10.78
CA HIS A 79 9.51 -1.92 -10.09
C HIS A 79 10.18 -1.86 -8.72
N ASP A 80 10.10 -0.73 -8.03
CA ASP A 80 10.60 -0.57 -6.66
C ASP A 80 9.45 -0.63 -5.66
N VAL A 81 9.65 -1.36 -4.56
CA VAL A 81 8.69 -1.38 -3.44
C VAL A 81 8.69 -0.01 -2.75
N ARG A 82 7.52 0.62 -2.72
CA ARG A 82 7.28 1.95 -2.11
C ARG A 82 6.78 1.85 -0.69
N GLY A 83 6.03 0.81 -0.39
CA GLY A 83 5.51 0.58 0.95
C GLY A 83 4.93 -0.82 1.08
N VAL A 84 4.73 -1.21 2.32
CA VAL A 84 4.03 -2.45 2.67
C VAL A 84 3.08 -2.20 3.83
N ARG A 85 1.92 -2.86 3.79
CA ARG A 85 0.95 -2.91 4.89
C ARG A 85 0.60 -4.36 5.16
N SER A 86 0.76 -4.81 6.39
CA SER A 86 0.39 -6.18 6.80
C SER A 86 -0.78 -6.15 7.77
N PHE A 87 -1.73 -7.07 7.63
CA PHE A 87 -2.93 -7.18 8.47
C PHE A 87 -3.46 -8.61 8.46
N PHE A 88 -4.15 -9.02 9.51
CA PHE A 88 -4.79 -10.33 9.58
C PHE A 88 -5.99 -10.45 8.61
N GLY A 89 -6.18 -11.65 8.05
CA GLY A 89 -7.27 -11.92 7.09
C GLY A 89 -6.96 -11.47 5.66
N THR A 90 -7.99 -11.43 4.82
CA THR A 90 -7.89 -11.08 3.38
C THR A 90 -8.09 -9.60 3.09
N GLU A 91 -8.70 -8.87 4.02
CA GLU A 91 -8.95 -7.43 3.95
C GLU A 91 -8.57 -6.78 5.28
N MET A 92 -8.09 -5.55 5.22
CA MET A 92 -7.63 -4.86 6.43
C MET A 92 -8.84 -4.51 7.30
N SER A 93 -8.88 -5.04 8.51
CA SER A 93 -9.93 -4.71 9.46
C SER A 93 -9.79 -3.26 9.92
N SER A 94 -10.90 -2.71 10.39
CA SER A 94 -10.91 -1.34 10.88
C SER A 94 -10.10 -1.16 12.18
N ASP A 95 -9.75 -2.23 12.87
CA ASP A 95 -8.99 -2.21 14.12
C ASP A 95 -7.47 -2.15 13.89
N GLU A 96 -7.03 -2.51 12.68
CA GLU A 96 -5.63 -2.41 12.21
C GLU A 96 -5.23 -0.96 11.89
N ILE A 97 -6.19 -0.02 11.91
CA ILE A 97 -5.95 1.41 11.74
C ILE A 97 -6.07 2.12 13.09
N LYS A 98 -5.04 2.91 13.44
CA LYS A 98 -5.04 3.70 14.67
C LYS A 98 -6.27 4.61 14.74
N LYS A 99 -6.94 4.60 15.89
CA LYS A 99 -8.02 5.53 16.23
C LYS A 99 -7.59 6.98 15.97
N GLY A 100 -8.48 7.77 15.36
CA GLY A 100 -8.21 9.15 14.96
C GLY A 100 -7.44 9.32 13.63
N SER A 101 -7.00 8.23 12.99
CA SER A 101 -6.34 8.33 11.68
C SER A 101 -7.29 8.85 10.60
N ARG A 102 -6.76 9.70 9.72
CA ARG A 102 -7.46 10.20 8.53
C ARG A 102 -7.19 9.27 7.37
N ILE A 103 -8.21 8.62 6.85
CA ILE A 103 -8.11 7.60 5.80
C ILE A 103 -8.76 8.16 4.53
N PRO A 104 -7.98 8.47 3.48
CA PRO A 104 -8.54 8.84 2.19
C PRO A 104 -9.07 7.60 1.45
N ILE A 105 -10.27 7.74 0.87
CA ILE A 105 -10.93 6.71 0.07
C ILE A 105 -11.36 7.28 -1.27
N VAL A 106 -11.10 6.57 -2.37
CA VAL A 106 -11.68 6.87 -3.68
C VAL A 106 -13.18 6.59 -3.64
N ILE A 107 -13.98 7.57 -4.07
CA ILE A 107 -15.46 7.47 -4.02
C ILE A 107 -16.10 7.32 -5.40
N LYS A 108 -15.30 7.30 -6.47
CA LYS A 108 -15.75 7.14 -7.85
C LYS A 108 -14.69 6.41 -8.67
N GLU A 109 -15.12 5.64 -9.65
CA GLU A 109 -14.20 5.05 -10.60
C GLU A 109 -13.45 6.14 -11.38
N ILE A 110 -12.13 5.98 -11.51
CA ILE A 110 -11.25 6.92 -12.19
C ILE A 110 -10.75 6.28 -13.48
N PRO A 111 -11.29 6.65 -14.65
CA PRO A 111 -10.87 6.03 -15.90
C PRO A 111 -9.46 6.47 -16.27
N LYS A 112 -8.67 5.57 -16.85
CA LYS A 112 -7.26 5.82 -17.23
C LYS A 112 -7.09 7.04 -18.16
N MET A 113 -8.10 7.35 -18.98
CA MET A 113 -8.07 8.48 -19.92
C MET A 113 -7.89 9.84 -19.24
N VAL A 114 -8.25 10.00 -17.96
CA VAL A 114 -8.15 11.31 -17.28
C VAL A 114 -6.70 11.78 -17.16
N LEU A 115 -5.74 10.86 -17.14
CA LEU A 115 -4.31 11.18 -17.18
C LEU A 115 -3.89 11.62 -18.60
N GLN A 116 -4.33 10.88 -19.63
CA GLN A 116 -4.02 11.18 -21.03
C GLN A 116 -4.58 12.54 -21.48
N LEU A 117 -5.75 12.91 -20.96
CA LEU A 117 -6.40 14.19 -21.20
C LEU A 117 -5.85 15.34 -20.35
N GLY A 118 -4.84 15.10 -19.51
CA GLY A 118 -4.23 16.11 -18.65
C GLY A 118 -5.12 16.63 -17.51
N MET A 119 -6.23 15.94 -17.20
CA MET A 119 -7.16 16.33 -16.14
C MET A 119 -6.61 16.03 -14.74
N LEU A 120 -5.74 15.02 -14.65
CA LEU A 120 -4.92 14.68 -13.49
C LEU A 120 -3.45 14.69 -13.87
N THR A 121 -2.60 15.06 -12.91
CA THR A 121 -1.16 14.82 -13.03
C THR A 121 -0.82 13.39 -12.65
N GLN A 122 0.38 12.93 -13.00
CA GLN A 122 0.90 11.62 -12.58
C GLN A 122 0.88 11.45 -11.05
N ASP A 123 1.32 12.50 -10.34
CA ASP A 123 1.30 12.56 -8.88
C ASP A 123 -0.11 12.43 -8.30
N GLU A 124 -1.09 13.12 -8.88
CA GLU A 124 -2.49 13.03 -8.46
C GLU A 124 -3.05 11.63 -8.68
N PHE A 125 -2.68 10.99 -9.78
CA PHE A 125 -3.13 9.63 -10.10
C PHE A 125 -2.51 8.58 -9.16
N ASN A 126 -1.22 8.69 -8.83
CA ASN A 126 -0.55 7.79 -7.88
C ASN A 126 -1.20 7.89 -6.50
N ILE A 127 -1.47 9.11 -6.02
CA ILE A 127 -2.13 9.31 -4.73
C ILE A 127 -3.53 8.68 -4.72
N LEU A 128 -4.29 8.77 -5.81
CA LEU A 128 -5.61 8.11 -5.91
C LEU A 128 -5.51 6.59 -5.72
N LYS A 129 -4.48 5.94 -6.26
CA LYS A 129 -4.26 4.50 -6.07
C LYS A 129 -3.94 4.12 -4.62
N LEU A 130 -3.36 5.04 -3.85
CA LEU A 130 -3.08 4.87 -2.42
C LEU A 130 -4.27 5.26 -1.53
N CYS A 131 -5.30 5.90 -2.08
CA CYS A 131 -6.56 6.21 -1.38
C CYS A 131 -7.53 5.02 -1.44
N ASP A 132 -7.02 3.83 -1.13
CA ASP A 132 -7.73 2.55 -1.23
C ASP A 132 -8.46 2.15 0.06
N GLY A 133 -8.44 3.02 1.07
CA GLY A 133 -8.97 2.74 2.41
C GLY A 133 -7.99 2.02 3.33
N ASN A 134 -6.82 1.59 2.83
CA ASN A 134 -5.84 0.85 3.61
C ASN A 134 -4.72 1.74 4.19
N ASN A 135 -4.67 2.99 3.75
CA ASN A 135 -3.61 3.92 4.12
C ASN A 135 -4.19 5.12 4.87
N SER A 136 -3.52 5.57 5.93
CA SER A 136 -3.76 6.92 6.45
C SER A 136 -3.08 7.97 5.57
N VAL A 137 -3.46 9.24 5.73
CA VAL A 137 -2.77 10.36 5.04
C VAL A 137 -1.26 10.34 5.29
N GLU A 138 -0.84 9.96 6.50
CA GLU A 138 0.55 9.81 6.90
C GLU A 138 1.23 8.67 6.15
N ASN A 139 0.58 7.50 6.04
CA ASN A 139 1.11 6.38 5.23
C ASN A 139 1.27 6.78 3.76
N VAL A 140 0.28 7.49 3.18
CA VAL A 140 0.37 7.97 1.80
C VAL A 140 1.62 8.85 1.61
N ALA A 141 1.93 9.70 2.58
CA ALA A 141 3.14 10.53 2.57
C ALA A 141 4.43 9.73 2.64
N GLU A 142 4.47 8.69 3.48
CA GLU A 142 5.60 7.78 3.59
C GLU A 142 5.84 7.03 2.26
N ILE A 143 4.79 6.44 1.68
CA ILE A 143 4.85 5.66 0.42
C ILE A 143 5.30 6.53 -0.76
N GLU A 144 4.75 7.75 -0.86
CA GLU A 144 5.11 8.71 -1.91
C GLU A 144 6.47 9.39 -1.66
N LYS A 145 7.07 9.20 -0.47
CA LYS A 145 8.30 9.88 -0.03
C LYS A 145 8.16 11.41 -0.13
N LYS A 146 6.98 11.92 0.23
CA LYS A 146 6.62 13.35 0.21
C LYS A 146 6.33 13.83 1.63
N THR A 147 6.44 15.13 1.87
CA THR A 147 6.07 15.69 3.17
C THR A 147 4.55 15.57 3.39
N LEU A 148 4.14 15.40 4.65
CA LEU A 148 2.72 15.34 5.02
C LEU A 148 1.95 16.55 4.47
N LYS A 149 2.52 17.76 4.62
CA LYS A 149 1.94 19.01 4.11
C LYS A 149 1.74 19.01 2.58
N SER A 150 2.63 18.37 1.83
CA SER A 150 2.50 18.24 0.37
C SER A 150 1.35 17.30 0.01
N ILE A 151 1.28 16.13 0.66
CA ILE A 151 0.19 15.17 0.47
C ILE A 151 -1.15 15.75 0.87
N GLU A 152 -1.24 16.45 2.01
CA GLU A 152 -2.49 17.10 2.44
C GLU A 152 -3.01 18.09 1.39
N LYS A 153 -2.14 18.87 0.74
CA LYS A 153 -2.53 19.75 -0.35
C LYS A 153 -3.08 18.98 -1.55
N LEU A 154 -2.44 17.88 -1.93
CA LEU A 154 -2.86 17.03 -3.05
C LEU A 154 -4.19 16.33 -2.74
N ILE A 155 -4.32 15.74 -1.56
CA ILE A 155 -5.56 15.14 -1.06
C ILE A 155 -6.69 16.17 -1.03
N PHE A 156 -6.43 17.38 -0.54
CA PHE A 156 -7.44 18.44 -0.53
C PHE A 156 -7.89 18.84 -1.94
N LYS A 157 -6.96 18.89 -2.91
CA LYS A 157 -7.27 19.14 -4.32
C LYS A 157 -8.13 18.01 -4.91
N LEU A 158 -7.80 16.75 -4.64
CA LEU A 158 -8.57 15.58 -5.08
C LEU A 158 -9.96 15.53 -4.43
N LYS A 159 -10.08 15.91 -3.16
CA LYS A 159 -11.36 16.04 -2.45
C LYS A 159 -12.23 17.14 -3.06
N LYS A 160 -11.64 18.30 -3.40
CA LYS A 160 -12.35 19.38 -4.13
C LYS A 160 -12.85 18.93 -5.51
N LYS A 161 -12.08 18.09 -6.20
CA LYS A 161 -12.49 17.43 -7.45
C LYS A 161 -13.55 16.33 -7.25
N ARG A 162 -13.97 16.03 -6.01
CA ARG A 162 -14.93 14.98 -5.63
C ARG A 162 -14.50 13.57 -6.06
N LEU A 163 -13.19 13.32 -6.08
CA LEU A 163 -12.62 12.01 -6.43
C LEU A 163 -12.39 11.14 -5.20
N ILE A 164 -12.11 11.78 -4.06
CA ILE A 164 -11.89 11.11 -2.78
C ILE A 164 -12.75 11.72 -1.68
N ASN A 165 -12.98 10.93 -0.63
CA ASN A 165 -13.40 11.39 0.68
C ASN A 165 -12.33 11.07 1.73
N ILE A 166 -12.41 11.67 2.91
CA ILE A 166 -11.55 11.34 4.05
C ILE A 166 -12.47 10.93 5.18
N ILE A 167 -12.33 9.69 5.62
CA ILE A 167 -12.99 9.19 6.82
C ILE A 167 -12.01 9.28 8.00
N THR A 168 -12.52 9.59 9.18
CA THR A 168 -11.73 9.54 10.41
C THR A 168 -12.06 8.24 11.12
N ARG A 169 -11.05 7.46 11.49
CA ARG A 169 -11.29 6.25 12.29
C ARG A 169 -11.81 6.65 13.66
N ALA A 170 -13.06 6.27 13.95
CA ALA A 170 -13.76 6.57 15.19
C ALA A 170 -13.18 5.80 16.38
#